data_AF-X0VX05-F1
#
_entry.id   AF-X0VX05-F1
#
_cell.length_a   1.000
_cell.length_b   1.000
_cell.length_c   1.000
_cell.angle_alpha   90.00
_cell.angle_beta   90.00
_cell.angle_gamma   90.00
#
_symmetry.space_group_name_H-M   'P 1'
#
loop_
_entity.id
_entity.type
_entity.pdbx_description
1 polymer ?
#
loop_
_entity_poly.entity_id
_entity_poly.type
_entity_poly.pdbx_seq_one_letter_code
_entity_poly.pdbx_strand_id
1 'polypeptide(L)'
;MQGCGMKKNTGKAPSIQFYMKDWMADVEDHPLDIEGAWLRVCNRIWYKHRDAGRITKTSGEWASVWGVTETESARIIAYIKTKRLG
;
A
#
# COMPACT_ATOMS: atom_id res chain seq x y z
N MET A 1 46.45 -7.02 2.92
CA MET A 1 45.04 -7.37 3.21
C MET A 1 44.36 -6.17 3.86
N GLN A 2 43.71 -5.31 3.07
CA GLN A 2 42.95 -4.17 3.61
C GLN A 2 41.50 -4.62 3.82
N GLY A 3 41.05 -4.58 5.07
CA GLY A 3 39.67 -4.84 5.45
C GLY A 3 38.77 -3.76 4.89
N CYS A 4 37.83 -4.16 4.02
CA CYS A 4 36.75 -3.31 3.55
C CYS A 4 35.85 -2.97 4.75
N GLY A 5 36.02 -1.77 5.30
CA GLY A 5 35.12 -1.22 6.31
C GLY A 5 33.74 -1.04 5.69
N MET A 6 32.80 -1.94 6.01
CA MET A 6 31.39 -1.73 5.70
C MET A 6 30.93 -0.45 6.40
N LYS A 7 30.77 0.62 5.64
CA LYS A 7 30.05 1.82 6.09
C LYS A 7 28.65 1.36 6.49
N LYS A 8 28.33 1.43 7.79
CA LYS A 8 26.94 1.31 8.26
C LYS A 8 26.17 2.44 7.59
N ASN A 9 25.26 2.10 6.68
CA ASN A 9 24.30 3.05 6.15
C ASN A 9 23.46 3.57 7.34
N THR A 10 23.81 4.74 7.86
CA THR A 10 23.00 5.53 8.80
C THR A 10 21.84 6.24 8.10
N GLY A 11 21.55 5.88 6.84
CA GLY A 11 20.37 6.35 6.13
C GLY A 11 19.12 5.89 6.87
N LYS A 12 18.26 6.83 7.26
CA LYS A 12 16.88 6.52 7.68
C LYS A 12 16.30 5.53 6.67
N ALA A 13 15.57 4.53 7.15
CA ALA A 13 14.78 3.67 6.26
C ALA A 13 14.00 4.56 5.28
N PRO A 14 13.98 4.25 3.97
CA PRO A 14 13.38 5.11 2.98
C PRO A 14 11.92 5.36 3.38
N SER A 15 11.56 6.63 3.53
CA SER A 15 10.19 7.04 3.79
C SER A 15 9.37 6.92 2.52
N ILE A 16 8.10 6.52 2.62
CA ILE A 16 7.15 6.76 1.54
C ILE A 16 7.16 8.26 1.24
N GLN A 17 7.43 8.61 -0.01
CA GLN A 17 7.22 9.98 -0.47
C GLN A 17 5.77 10.08 -0.95
N PHE A 18 4.96 10.83 -0.20
CA PHE A 18 3.53 10.98 -0.45
C PHE A 18 3.25 12.40 -0.92
N TYR A 19 2.80 12.56 -2.16
CA TYR A 19 2.44 13.85 -2.73
C TYR A 19 0.95 14.08 -2.50
N MET A 20 0.59 14.88 -1.49
CA MET A 20 -0.81 15.08 -1.09
C MET A 20 -1.68 15.58 -2.24
N LYS A 21 -1.16 16.44 -3.11
CA LYS A 21 -1.89 16.94 -4.28
C LYS A 21 -2.26 15.82 -5.24
N ASP A 22 -1.30 14.97 -5.58
CA ASP A 22 -1.49 13.87 -6.53
C ASP A 22 -2.38 12.78 -5.90
N TRP A 23 -2.18 12.50 -4.62
CA TRP A 23 -3.06 11.61 -3.86
C TRP A 23 -4.51 12.08 -3.87
N MET A 24 -4.76 13.34 -3.54
CA MET A 24 -6.12 13.88 -3.53
C MET A 24 -6.74 13.82 -4.93
N ALA A 25 -5.99 14.15 -5.99
CA ALA A 25 -6.48 14.02 -7.35
C ALA A 25 -6.87 12.58 -7.72
N ASP A 26 -6.18 11.58 -7.17
CA ASP A 26 -6.47 10.16 -7.42
C ASP A 26 -7.60 9.59 -6.56
N VAL A 27 -7.87 10.16 -5.37
CA VAL A 27 -8.79 9.56 -4.39
C VAL A 27 -10.04 10.38 -4.04
N GLU A 28 -10.07 11.69 -4.31
CA GLU A 28 -11.13 12.62 -3.86
C GLU A 28 -12.53 12.26 -4.39
N ASP A 29 -12.62 11.68 -5.59
CA ASP A 29 -13.89 11.26 -6.20
C ASP A 29 -14.35 9.87 -5.73
N HIS A 30 -13.64 9.26 -4.78
CA HIS A 30 -13.90 7.91 -4.31
C HIS A 30 -14.49 7.88 -2.89
N PRO A 31 -15.29 6.86 -2.55
CA PRO A 31 -15.79 6.71 -1.18
C PRO A 31 -14.65 6.57 -0.17
N LEU A 32 -14.82 7.14 1.04
CA LEU A 32 -13.80 7.18 2.10
C LEU A 32 -13.21 5.82 2.49
N ASP A 33 -14.04 4.77 2.41
CA ASP A 33 -13.62 3.38 2.67
C ASP A 33 -12.64 2.86 1.60
N ILE A 34 -12.81 3.28 0.34
CA ILE A 34 -11.86 3.02 -0.74
C ILE A 34 -10.57 3.78 -0.52
N GLU A 35 -10.62 5.07 -0.14
CA GLU A 35 -9.41 5.87 0.12
C GLU A 35 -8.55 5.24 1.24
N GLY A 36 -9.20 4.90 2.37
CA GLY A 36 -8.53 4.29 3.51
C GLY A 36 -7.99 2.90 3.20
N ALA A 37 -8.74 2.10 2.44
CA ALA A 37 -8.28 0.79 1.99
C ALA A 37 -7.07 0.91 1.05
N TRP A 38 -7.10 1.84 0.11
CA TRP A 38 -6.02 2.09 -0.84
C TRP A 38 -4.74 2.55 -0.15
N LEU A 39 -4.84 3.49 0.80
CA LEU A 39 -3.69 3.94 1.60
C LEU A 39 -3.02 2.76 2.32
N ARG A 40 -3.81 1.85 2.88
CA ARG A 40 -3.29 0.65 3.56
C ARG A 40 -2.60 -0.30 2.58
N VAL A 41 -3.11 -0.43 1.35
CA VAL A 41 -2.48 -1.22 0.28
C VAL A 41 -1.13 -0.62 -0.12
N CYS A 42 -1.06 0.68 -0.41
CA CYS A 42 0.18 1.38 -0.74
C CYS A 42 1.25 1.21 0.35
N ASN A 43 0.85 1.40 1.62
CA ASN A 43 1.73 1.21 2.78
C ASN A 43 2.24 -0.24 2.88
N ARG A 44 1.39 -1.22 2.57
CA ARG A 44 1.78 -2.64 2.60
C ARG A 44 2.76 -2.98 1.50
N ILE A 45 2.54 -2.47 0.29
CA ILE A 45 3.43 -2.64 -0.86
C ILE A 45 4.80 -2.05 -0.55
N TRP A 46 4.84 -0.83 -0.01
CA TRP A 46 6.08 -0.20 0.40
C TRP A 46 6.82 -1.01 1.47
N TYR A 47 6.14 -1.36 2.57
CA TYR A 47 6.75 -2.11 3.66
C TYR A 47 7.29 -3.47 3.20
N LYS A 48 6.59 -4.12 2.27
CA LYS A 48 7.01 -5.36 1.64
C LYS A 48 7.73 -5.12 0.32
N HIS A 49 8.88 -4.45 0.38
CA HIS A 49 9.79 -4.27 -0.77
C HIS A 49 10.13 -5.58 -1.53
N ARG A 50 9.98 -6.75 -0.88
CA ARG A 50 10.25 -8.07 -1.47
C ARG A 50 9.21 -8.53 -2.51
N ASP A 51 7.97 -8.06 -2.42
CA ASP A 51 6.86 -8.60 -3.23
C ASP A 51 6.65 -7.81 -4.55
N ALA A 52 7.59 -6.94 -4.93
CA ALA A 52 7.65 -6.22 -6.21
C ALA A 52 6.34 -5.49 -6.60
N GLY A 53 5.69 -4.83 -5.64
CA GLY A 53 4.46 -4.08 -5.94
C GLY A 53 3.18 -4.91 -5.98
N ARG A 54 3.23 -6.20 -5.60
CA ARG A 54 2.06 -7.08 -5.72
C ARG A 54 1.18 -7.08 -4.49
N ILE A 55 -0.13 -6.97 -4.73
CA ILE A 55 -1.18 -7.23 -3.74
C ILE A 55 -1.34 -8.75 -3.62
N THR A 56 -0.61 -9.38 -2.70
CA THR A 56 -0.56 -10.84 -2.54
C THR A 56 -1.59 -11.41 -1.57
N LYS A 57 -2.32 -10.54 -0.85
CA LYS A 57 -3.32 -10.95 0.14
C LYS A 57 -4.67 -11.30 -0.49
N THR A 58 -5.32 -12.31 0.05
CA THR A 58 -6.70 -12.70 -0.32
C THR A 58 -7.73 -11.69 0.22
N SER A 59 -8.98 -11.79 -0.25
CA SER A 59 -10.12 -11.01 0.27
C SER A 59 -10.28 -11.18 1.78
N GLY A 60 -10.25 -12.41 2.31
CA GLY A 60 -10.35 -12.66 3.74
C GLY A 60 -9.19 -12.07 4.55
N GLU A 61 -7.97 -12.13 4.02
CA GLU A 61 -6.82 -11.49 4.68
C GLU A 61 -6.93 -9.96 4.73
N TRP A 62 -7.46 -9.35 3.67
CA TRP A 62 -7.74 -7.92 3.64
C TRP A 62 -8.91 -7.52 4.52
N ALA A 63 -9.93 -8.37 4.60
CA ALA A 63 -11.08 -8.18 5.50
C ALA A 63 -10.63 -8.05 6.95
N SER A 64 -9.71 -8.91 7.39
CA SER A 64 -9.09 -8.82 8.70
C SER A 64 -8.28 -7.54 8.91
N VAL A 65 -7.53 -7.09 7.89
CA VAL A 65 -6.71 -5.87 7.96
C VAL A 65 -7.55 -4.59 8.03
N TRP A 66 -8.66 -4.56 7.28
CA TRP A 66 -9.57 -3.42 7.21
C TRP A 66 -10.65 -3.45 8.30
N GLY A 67 -10.81 -4.57 9.00
CA GLY A 67 -11.85 -4.72 10.03
C GLY A 67 -13.26 -4.82 9.43
N VAL A 68 -13.39 -5.43 8.26
CA VAL A 68 -14.65 -5.56 7.52
C VAL A 68 -14.95 -7.03 7.23
N THR A 69 -16.13 -7.32 6.66
CA THR A 69 -16.47 -8.68 6.21
C THR A 69 -15.70 -9.05 4.94
N GLU A 70 -15.57 -10.34 4.65
CA GLU A 70 -14.92 -10.79 3.41
C GLU A 70 -15.65 -10.31 2.15
N THR A 71 -16.98 -10.24 2.19
CA THR A 71 -17.80 -9.68 1.12
C THR A 71 -17.47 -8.22 0.87
N GLU A 72 -17.34 -7.43 1.94
CA GLU A 72 -17.02 -6.01 1.85
C GLU A 72 -15.59 -5.79 1.33
N SER A 73 -14.64 -6.59 1.82
CA SER A 73 -13.28 -6.61 1.29
C SER A 73 -13.24 -6.95 -0.20
N ALA A 74 -14.04 -7.93 -0.65
CA ALA A 74 -14.13 -8.28 -2.06
C ALA A 74 -14.70 -7.13 -2.90
N ARG A 75 -15.72 -6.40 -2.40
CA ARG A 75 -16.27 -5.19 -3.05
C ARG A 75 -15.20 -4.11 -3.20
N ILE A 76 -14.46 -3.82 -2.14
CA ILE A 76 -13.38 -2.83 -2.12
C ILE A 76 -12.27 -3.20 -3.11
N ILE A 77 -11.80 -4.46 -3.08
CA ILE A 77 -10.75 -4.95 -4.00
C ILE A 77 -11.23 -4.86 -5.46
N ALA A 78 -12.49 -5.24 -5.73
CA ALA A 78 -13.06 -5.13 -7.06
C ALA A 78 -13.12 -3.67 -7.52
N TYR A 79 -13.54 -2.76 -6.64
CA TYR A 79 -13.59 -1.32 -6.92
C TYR A 79 -12.21 -0.79 -7.31
N ILE A 80 -11.19 -1.01 -6.46
CA ILE A 80 -9.81 -0.58 -6.70
C ILE A 80 -9.29 -1.10 -8.06
N LYS A 81 -9.54 -2.38 -8.38
CA LYS A 81 -9.14 -2.99 -9.66
C LYS A 81 -9.84 -2.35 -10.87
N THR A 82 -11.13 -2.03 -10.74
CA THR A 82 -11.93 -1.48 -11.85
C THR A 82 -11.60 -0.03 -12.17
N LYS A 83 -11.29 0.78 -11.15
CA LYS A 83 -11.01 2.21 -11.32
C LYS A 83 -9.56 2.52 -11.65
N ARG A 84 -8.66 1.52 -11.62
CA ARG A 84 -7.21 1.72 -11.82
C ARG A 84 -6.71 2.92 -10.99
N LEU A 85 -7.00 2.87 -9.70
CA LEU A 85 -6.32 3.74 -8.74
C LEU A 85 -4.85 3.33 -8.78
N GLY A 86 -4.01 4.13 -9.46
CA GLY A 86 -2.54 3.95 -9.59
C GLY A 86 -2.04 2.57 -9.98
#